data_AF-A0A536MMX6-F1
#
_entry.id   AF-A0A536MMX6-F1
#
_cell.length_a   1.000
_cell.length_b   1.000
_cell.length_c   1.000
_cell.angle_alpha   90.00
_cell.angle_beta   90.00
_cell.angle_gamma   90.00
#
_symmetry.space_group_name_H-M   'P 1'
#
loop_
_entity.id
_entity.type
_entity.pdbx_description
1 polymer ?
#
loop_
_entity_poly.entity_id
_entity_poly.type
_entity_poly.pdbx_seq_one_letter_code
_entity_poly.pdbx_strand_id
1 'polypeptide(L)'
;MGKTLGQSLVELALVVPLLALLLMGGFDASIMVSDKVTSGSAVRQGARLAAELGGSQSNPGATTADIDMQIVHNVMAMAGGMTSGTVSEIDIYAPTRPDGNYLAGADLVDKYFIRADGSVRVGTQTFPISKRKQSPPNETSIGVRLVWTYNAPAGIFPKNMILSDYSVMKAAPILG
;
A
#
# COMPACT_ATOMS: atom_id res chain seq x y z
N MET A 1 -57.51 22.57 -2.44
CA MET A 1 -56.80 21.59 -1.59
C MET A 1 -55.57 20.93 -2.28
N GLY A 2 -55.07 21.45 -3.42
CA GLY A 2 -53.96 20.81 -4.18
C GLY A 2 -52.60 21.53 -4.18
N LYS A 3 -52.48 22.73 -3.60
CA LYS A 3 -51.24 23.53 -3.64
C LYS A 3 -50.14 23.00 -2.72
N THR A 4 -50.50 22.42 -1.58
CA THR A 4 -49.56 21.86 -0.59
C THR A 4 -48.94 20.53 -1.02
N LEU A 5 -49.72 19.68 -1.70
CA LEU A 5 -49.25 18.39 -2.24
C LEU A 5 -48.23 18.58 -3.36
N GLY A 6 -48.44 19.56 -4.25
CA GLY A 6 -47.50 19.87 -5.34
C GLY A 6 -46.16 20.45 -4.84
N GLN A 7 -46.21 21.30 -3.81
CA GLN A 7 -44.99 21.86 -3.21
C GLN A 7 -44.16 20.78 -2.49
N SER A 8 -44.80 19.90 -1.72
CA SER A 8 -44.11 18.79 -1.04
C SER A 8 -43.48 17.80 -2.02
N LEU A 9 -44.11 17.57 -3.17
CA LEU A 9 -43.56 16.76 -4.26
C LEU A 9 -42.30 17.39 -4.88
N VAL A 10 -42.29 18.72 -5.03
CA VAL A 10 -41.13 19.46 -5.56
C VAL A 10 -39.97 19.47 -4.55
N GLU A 11 -40.25 19.68 -3.26
CA GLU A 11 -39.24 19.62 -2.21
C GLU A 11 -38.62 18.20 -2.12
N LEU A 12 -39.45 17.15 -2.18
CA LEU A 12 -38.97 15.77 -2.21
C LEU A 12 -38.14 15.48 -3.47
N ALA A 13 -38.55 15.99 -4.63
CA ALA A 13 -37.83 15.80 -5.89
C ALA A 13 -36.43 16.45 -5.88
N LEU A 14 -36.23 17.50 -5.07
CA LEU A 14 -34.92 18.13 -4.87
C LEU A 14 -34.08 17.41 -3.81
N VAL A 15 -34.72 16.87 -2.76
CA VAL A 15 -34.03 16.19 -1.66
C VAL A 15 -33.57 14.77 -2.04
N VAL A 16 -34.37 14.02 -2.80
CA VAL A 16 -34.03 12.65 -3.22
C VAL A 16 -32.68 12.55 -3.96
N PRO A 17 -32.36 13.36 -4.99
CA PRO A 17 -31.07 13.27 -5.66
C PRO A 17 -29.91 13.66 -4.74
N LEU A 18 -30.12 14.59 -3.79
CA LEU A 18 -29.10 14.93 -2.79
C LEU A 18 -28.83 13.76 -1.85
N LEU A 19 -29.88 13.10 -1.35
CA LEU A 19 -29.75 11.92 -0.50
C LEU A 19 -29.09 10.75 -1.25
N ALA A 20 -29.43 10.55 -2.52
CA ALA A 20 -28.80 9.53 -3.36
C ALA A 20 -27.29 9.78 -3.52
N LEU A 21 -26.89 11.03 -3.77
CA LEU A 21 -25.48 11.41 -3.89
C LEU A 21 -24.74 11.16 -2.57
N LEU A 22 -25.32 11.55 -1.44
CA LEU A 22 -24.71 11.31 -0.12
C LEU A 22 -24.57 9.82 0.18
N LEU A 23 -25.56 9.01 -0.18
CA LEU A 23 -25.52 7.56 0.02
C LEU A 23 -24.43 6.90 -0.84
N MET A 24 -24.33 7.28 -2.11
CA MET A 24 -23.28 6.78 -3.01
C MET A 24 -21.88 7.24 -2.56
N GLY A 25 -21.74 8.49 -2.12
CA GLY A 25 -20.47 9.01 -1.59
C GLY A 25 -20.03 8.30 -0.30
N GLY A 26 -20.99 8.01 0.61
CA GLY A 26 -20.71 7.23 1.82
C GLY A 26 -20.32 5.79 1.54
N PHE A 27 -20.93 5.19 0.52
CA PHE A 27 -20.56 3.85 0.03
C PHE A 27 -19.13 3.82 -0.52
N ASP A 28 -18.78 4.75 -1.42
CA ASP A 28 -17.41 4.85 -1.97
C ASP A 28 -16.38 5.12 -0.85
N ALA A 29 -16.70 5.98 0.13
CA ALA A 29 -15.80 6.23 1.26
C ALA A 29 -15.57 4.98 2.11
N SER A 30 -16.62 4.19 2.35
CA SER A 30 -16.54 2.98 3.17
C SER A 30 -15.63 1.93 2.54
N ILE A 31 -15.75 1.73 1.23
CA ILE A 31 -14.89 0.79 0.48
C ILE A 31 -13.45 1.28 0.47
N MET A 32 -13.21 2.57 0.22
CA MET A 32 -11.88 3.15 0.26
C MET A 32 -11.20 2.93 1.62
N VAL A 33 -11.93 3.14 2.72
CA VAL A 33 -11.40 2.93 4.08
C VAL A 33 -11.10 1.45 4.32
N SER A 34 -11.96 0.54 3.86
CA SER A 34 -11.71 -0.89 3.94
C SER A 34 -10.41 -1.28 3.20
N ASP A 35 -10.26 -0.83 1.96
CA ASP A 35 -9.06 -1.08 1.16
C ASP A 35 -7.80 -0.47 1.79
N LYS A 36 -7.92 0.70 2.44
CA LYS A 36 -6.85 1.35 3.20
C LYS A 36 -6.41 0.55 4.44
N VAL A 37 -7.34 -0.12 5.11
CA VAL A 37 -6.99 -1.02 6.23
C VAL A 37 -6.26 -2.26 5.70
N THR A 38 -6.74 -2.83 4.58
CA THR A 38 -6.12 -3.99 3.93
C THR A 38 -4.71 -3.67 3.45
N SER A 39 -4.50 -2.57 2.72
CA SER A 39 -3.17 -2.12 2.26
C SER A 39 -2.22 -1.88 3.43
N GLY A 40 -2.69 -1.23 4.49
CA GLY A 40 -1.94 -1.00 5.73
C GLY A 40 -1.52 -2.30 6.41
N SER A 41 -2.39 -3.32 6.40
CA SER A 41 -2.05 -4.65 6.93
C SER A 41 -1.01 -5.36 6.06
N ALA A 42 -1.11 -5.24 4.73
CA ALA A 42 -0.20 -5.84 3.78
C ALA A 42 1.23 -5.30 3.94
N VAL A 43 1.40 -3.98 4.04
CA VAL A 43 2.74 -3.39 4.24
C VAL A 43 3.34 -3.73 5.60
N ARG A 44 2.53 -3.87 6.66
CA ARG A 44 3.02 -4.31 7.97
C ARG A 44 3.53 -5.75 7.94
N GLN A 45 2.81 -6.65 7.27
CA GLN A 45 3.25 -8.04 7.10
C GLN A 45 4.49 -8.12 6.20
N GLY A 46 4.50 -7.37 5.09
CA GLY A 46 5.67 -7.27 4.21
C GLY A 46 6.90 -6.75 4.93
N ALA A 47 6.78 -5.68 5.73
CA ALA A 47 7.89 -5.14 6.51
C ALA A 47 8.38 -6.12 7.58
N ARG A 48 7.48 -6.87 8.21
CA ARG A 48 7.84 -7.94 9.15
C ARG A 48 8.62 -9.05 8.45
N LEU A 49 8.11 -9.55 7.34
CA LEU A 49 8.79 -10.57 6.55
C LEU A 49 10.15 -10.07 6.05
N ALA A 50 10.24 -8.81 5.60
CA ALA A 50 11.49 -8.20 5.16
C ALA A 50 12.52 -8.11 6.30
N ALA A 51 12.07 -7.80 7.51
CA ALA A 51 12.92 -7.79 8.69
C ALA A 51 13.40 -9.20 9.08
N GLU A 52 12.53 -10.21 8.99
CA GLU A 52 12.85 -11.61 9.30
C GLU A 52 13.79 -12.23 8.27
N LEU A 53 13.53 -12.01 6.97
CA LEU A 53 14.43 -12.45 5.89
C LEU A 53 15.76 -11.74 5.97
N GLY A 54 15.77 -10.43 6.23
CA GLY A 54 16.99 -9.67 6.48
C GLY A 54 17.91 -9.57 5.27
N GLY A 55 19.21 -9.77 5.50
CA GLY A 55 20.27 -9.55 4.52
C GLY A 55 21.12 -10.77 4.23
N SER A 56 22.32 -10.51 3.70
CA SER A 56 23.29 -11.55 3.34
C SER A 56 23.79 -12.36 4.54
N GLN A 57 23.57 -11.88 5.77
CA GLN A 57 23.99 -12.57 6.97
C GLN A 57 23.06 -13.75 7.31
N SER A 58 21.75 -13.58 7.16
CA SER A 58 20.77 -14.66 7.28
C SER A 58 20.67 -15.54 6.03
N ASN A 59 21.00 -14.99 4.84
CA ASN A 59 20.86 -15.69 3.57
C ASN A 59 22.17 -15.67 2.75
N PRO A 60 23.21 -16.39 3.18
CA PRO A 60 24.45 -16.48 2.43
C PRO A 60 24.19 -17.18 1.07
N GLY A 61 24.34 -16.44 -0.03
CA GLY A 61 24.18 -16.96 -1.39
C GLY A 61 22.84 -16.66 -2.06
N ALA A 62 21.85 -16.10 -1.35
CA ALA A 62 20.63 -15.60 -1.98
C ALA A 62 20.92 -14.31 -2.77
N THR A 63 20.14 -14.04 -3.82
CA THR A 63 20.18 -12.74 -4.49
C THR A 63 19.15 -11.79 -3.88
N THR A 64 19.34 -10.47 -4.07
CA THR A 64 18.35 -9.48 -3.66
C THR A 64 16.98 -9.74 -4.29
N ALA A 65 16.96 -10.14 -5.57
CA ALA A 65 15.72 -10.44 -6.27
C ALA A 65 14.97 -11.62 -5.62
N ASP A 66 15.66 -12.68 -5.19
CA ASP A 66 15.01 -13.84 -4.58
C ASP A 66 14.34 -13.52 -3.24
N ILE A 67 14.99 -12.66 -2.43
CA ILE A 67 14.45 -12.21 -1.14
C ILE A 67 13.30 -11.23 -1.36
N ASP A 68 13.47 -10.27 -2.28
CA ASP A 68 12.49 -9.22 -2.49
C ASP A 68 11.23 -9.74 -3.18
N MET A 69 11.35 -10.71 -4.07
CA MET A 69 10.17 -11.34 -4.67
C MET A 69 9.33 -12.07 -3.62
N GLN A 70 9.91 -12.64 -2.56
CA GLN A 70 9.13 -13.20 -1.45
C GLN A 70 8.34 -12.13 -0.71
N ILE A 71 8.95 -10.97 -0.46
CA ILE A 71 8.30 -9.82 0.19
C ILE A 71 7.18 -9.28 -0.71
N VAL A 72 7.46 -9.06 -2.00
CA VAL A 72 6.50 -8.57 -3.00
C VAL A 72 5.32 -9.54 -3.12
N HIS A 73 5.56 -10.85 -3.22
CA HIS A 73 4.48 -11.83 -3.30
C HIS A 73 3.65 -11.89 -2.02
N ASN A 74 4.27 -11.76 -0.84
CA ASN A 74 3.53 -11.69 0.42
C ASN A 74 2.63 -10.45 0.47
N VAL A 75 3.16 -9.28 0.11
CA VAL A 75 2.37 -8.03 0.06
C VAL A 75 1.25 -8.14 -0.96
N MET A 76 1.52 -8.68 -2.15
CA MET A 76 0.51 -8.88 -3.20
C MET A 76 -0.59 -9.86 -2.78
N ALA A 77 -0.24 -10.95 -2.10
CA ALA A 77 -1.22 -11.91 -1.58
C ALA A 77 -2.18 -11.26 -0.58
N MET A 78 -1.66 -10.38 0.29
CA MET A 78 -2.45 -9.64 1.26
C MET A 78 -3.27 -8.52 0.61
N ALA A 79 -2.66 -7.79 -0.34
CA ALA A 79 -3.33 -6.74 -1.11
C ALA A 79 -4.42 -7.28 -2.05
N GLY A 80 -4.40 -8.57 -2.39
CA GLY A 80 -5.48 -9.25 -3.12
C GLY A 80 -6.84 -9.22 -2.42
N GLY A 81 -6.88 -8.88 -1.12
CA GLY A 81 -8.13 -8.64 -0.37
C GLY A 81 -8.77 -7.26 -0.62
N MET A 82 -8.12 -6.37 -1.38
CA MET A 82 -8.68 -5.08 -1.74
C MET A 82 -9.76 -5.26 -2.81
N THR A 83 -10.90 -4.60 -2.64
CA THR A 83 -12.08 -4.79 -3.49
C THR A 83 -12.21 -3.75 -4.59
N SER A 84 -11.61 -2.57 -4.40
CA SER A 84 -11.68 -1.45 -5.35
C SER A 84 -10.33 -0.74 -5.51
N GLY A 85 -9.25 -1.37 -5.05
CA GLY A 85 -7.88 -0.91 -5.22
C GLY A 85 -7.13 -1.71 -6.28
N THR A 86 -6.30 -1.02 -7.08
CA THR A 86 -5.35 -1.66 -7.98
C THR A 86 -3.93 -1.30 -7.56
N VAL A 87 -3.14 -2.29 -7.17
CA VAL A 87 -1.73 -2.11 -6.82
C VAL A 87 -0.92 -1.76 -8.07
N SER A 88 -0.07 -0.75 -7.99
CA SER A 88 0.77 -0.29 -9.10
C SER A 88 2.27 -0.37 -8.82
N GLU A 89 2.68 -0.20 -7.57
CA GLU A 89 4.10 -0.20 -7.16
C GLU A 89 4.25 -0.73 -5.74
N ILE A 90 5.23 -1.59 -5.52
CA ILE A 90 5.71 -2.01 -4.21
C ILE A 90 7.17 -1.63 -4.11
N ASP A 91 7.56 -0.97 -3.03
CA ASP A 91 8.94 -0.55 -2.81
C ASP A 91 9.48 -1.09 -1.51
N ILE A 92 10.72 -1.57 -1.56
CA ILE A 92 11.47 -2.02 -0.40
C ILE A 92 12.63 -1.04 -0.24
N TYR A 93 12.69 -0.34 0.89
CA TYR A 93 13.61 0.79 1.05
C TYR A 93 14.26 0.84 2.43
N ALA A 94 15.38 1.55 2.54
CA ALA A 94 16.01 1.89 3.79
C ALA A 94 15.64 3.34 4.17
N PRO A 95 14.73 3.57 5.12
CA PRO A 95 14.37 4.92 5.53
C PRO A 95 15.54 5.63 6.20
N THR A 96 15.81 6.85 5.76
CA THR A 96 16.75 7.77 6.43
C THR A 96 16.08 8.65 7.47
N ARG A 97 14.75 8.78 7.42
CA ARG A 97 13.97 9.63 8.31
C ARG A 97 13.41 8.87 9.53
N PRO A 98 13.31 9.52 10.70
CA PRO A 98 12.73 8.89 11.90
C PRO A 98 11.25 8.51 11.78
N ASP A 99 10.50 9.18 10.90
CA ASP A 99 9.09 8.87 10.64
C ASP A 99 8.89 7.63 9.75
N GLY A 100 9.97 7.09 9.19
CA GLY A 100 9.95 5.94 8.30
C GLY A 100 9.40 6.25 6.90
N ASN A 101 9.08 7.50 6.59
CA ASN A 101 8.53 7.87 5.30
C ASN A 101 9.63 7.84 4.22
N TYR A 102 9.31 7.28 3.05
CA TYR A 102 10.24 7.19 1.94
C TYR A 102 10.63 8.58 1.40
N LEU A 103 11.92 8.84 1.31
CA LEU A 103 12.49 10.04 0.72
C LEU A 103 13.23 9.72 -0.58
N ALA A 104 12.62 10.12 -1.71
CA ALA A 104 13.22 9.94 -3.03
C ALA A 104 14.59 10.63 -3.15
N GLY A 105 15.57 9.90 -3.66
CA GLY A 105 16.95 10.39 -3.88
C GLY A 105 17.85 10.33 -2.65
N ALA A 106 17.30 10.12 -1.45
CA ALA A 106 18.09 9.92 -0.22
C ALA A 106 18.05 8.46 0.25
N ASP A 107 16.86 7.84 0.21
CA ASP A 107 16.68 6.46 0.63
C ASP A 107 17.12 5.49 -0.47
N LEU A 108 17.85 4.45 -0.07
CA LEU A 108 18.09 3.30 -0.94
C LEU A 108 16.75 2.57 -1.14
N VAL A 109 16.43 2.22 -2.37
CA VAL A 109 15.15 1.59 -2.73
C VAL A 109 15.28 0.58 -3.86
N ASP A 110 14.51 -0.49 -3.70
CA ASP A 110 14.23 -1.50 -4.70
C ASP A 110 12.74 -1.39 -5.07
N LYS A 111 12.46 -1.00 -6.31
CA LYS A 111 11.11 -0.74 -6.83
C LYS A 111 10.58 -1.90 -7.64
N TYR A 112 9.32 -2.24 -7.44
CA TYR A 112 8.62 -3.32 -8.14
C TYR A 112 7.30 -2.81 -8.70
N PHE A 113 7.22 -2.68 -10.03
CA PHE A 113 6.01 -2.26 -10.71
C PHE A 113 5.08 -3.44 -10.96
N ILE A 114 3.83 -3.30 -10.57
CA ILE A 114 2.82 -4.36 -10.70
C ILE A 114 1.97 -4.06 -11.94
N ARG A 115 1.89 -5.02 -12.85
CA ARG A 115 1.06 -4.93 -14.05
C ARG A 115 -0.34 -5.49 -13.78
N ALA A 116 -1.28 -5.15 -14.67
CA ALA A 116 -2.67 -5.61 -14.58
C ALA A 116 -2.83 -7.13 -14.67
N ASP A 117 -1.87 -7.84 -15.26
CA ASP A 117 -1.82 -9.32 -15.31
C ASP A 117 -1.21 -9.94 -14.03
N GLY A 118 -0.89 -9.13 -13.02
CA GLY A 118 -0.24 -9.55 -11.79
C GLY A 118 1.28 -9.80 -11.94
N SER A 119 1.85 -9.62 -13.13
CA SER A 119 3.29 -9.77 -13.33
C SER A 119 4.05 -8.59 -12.71
N VAL A 120 5.23 -8.89 -12.20
CA VAL A 120 6.11 -7.92 -11.54
C VAL A 120 7.22 -7.51 -12.49
N ARG A 121 7.39 -6.21 -12.70
CA ARG A 121 8.53 -5.63 -13.42
C ARG A 121 9.44 -4.93 -12.44
N VAL A 122 10.68 -5.41 -12.37
CA VAL A 122 11.74 -4.78 -11.56
C VAL A 122 12.06 -3.39 -12.10
N GLY A 123 12.10 -2.40 -11.20
CA GLY A 123 12.45 -1.01 -11.46
C GLY A 123 13.87 -0.70 -10.99
N THR A 124 14.03 0.45 -10.32
CA THR A 124 15.28 0.83 -9.67
C THR A 124 15.68 -0.21 -8.63
N GLN A 125 16.95 -0.57 -8.57
CA GLN A 125 17.50 -1.49 -7.57
C GLN A 125 18.74 -0.87 -6.94
N THR A 126 18.62 -0.36 -5.72
CA THR A 126 19.69 0.34 -4.98
C THR A 126 19.82 -0.11 -3.53
N PHE A 127 18.96 -1.03 -3.06
CA PHE A 127 18.95 -1.52 -1.68
C PHE A 127 19.27 -3.02 -1.56
N PRO A 128 20.46 -3.46 -2.05
CA PRO A 128 20.80 -4.87 -2.09
C PRO A 128 20.88 -5.50 -0.69
N ILE A 129 20.75 -6.82 -0.63
CA ILE A 129 20.78 -7.58 0.64
C ILE A 129 22.08 -7.40 1.44
N SER A 130 23.18 -6.99 0.82
CA SER A 130 24.44 -6.67 1.49
C SER A 130 24.38 -5.37 2.32
N LYS A 131 23.37 -4.52 2.10
CA LYS A 131 23.10 -3.30 2.86
C LYS A 131 22.08 -3.51 4.00
N ARG A 132 21.52 -4.71 4.13
CA ARG A 132 20.55 -5.10 5.17
C ARG A 132 21.29 -5.73 6.35
N LYS A 133 21.88 -4.88 7.20
CA LYS A 133 22.64 -5.31 8.37
C LYS A 133 21.71 -5.87 9.44
N GLN A 134 22.13 -6.94 10.08
CA GLN A 134 21.42 -7.66 11.13
C GLN A 134 22.26 -7.83 12.39
N SER A 135 23.44 -7.20 12.47
CA SER A 135 24.27 -7.23 13.66
C SER A 135 23.91 -6.09 14.63
N PRO A 136 23.58 -6.39 15.89
CA PRO A 136 23.41 -5.37 16.92
C PRO A 136 24.67 -4.50 17.10
N PRO A 137 24.54 -3.21 17.41
CA PRO A 137 23.30 -2.42 17.58
C PRO A 137 22.85 -1.68 16.29
N ASN A 138 23.43 -2.06 15.14
CA ASN A 138 23.34 -1.30 13.89
C ASN A 138 22.47 -2.00 12.84
N GLU A 139 21.37 -2.61 13.26
CA GLU A 139 20.43 -3.27 12.35
C GLU A 139 19.77 -2.25 11.42
N THR A 140 19.73 -2.59 10.14
CA THR A 140 19.11 -1.74 9.12
C THR A 140 17.60 -1.71 9.32
N SER A 141 17.01 -0.53 9.29
CA SER A 141 15.55 -0.39 9.19
C SER A 141 15.13 -0.66 7.75
N ILE A 142 14.14 -1.52 7.57
CA ILE A 142 13.61 -1.91 6.26
C ILE A 142 12.16 -1.47 6.18
N GLY A 143 11.89 -0.57 5.25
CA GLY A 143 10.56 -0.08 4.90
C GLY A 143 9.98 -0.86 3.73
N VAL A 144 8.68 -1.12 3.79
CA VAL A 144 7.90 -1.61 2.66
C VAL A 144 6.78 -0.61 2.40
N ARG A 145 6.71 -0.13 1.15
CA ARG A 145 5.68 0.79 0.67
C ARG A 145 4.83 0.11 -0.39
N LEU A 146 3.54 0.37 -0.35
CA LEU A 146 2.55 -0.07 -1.33
C LEU A 146 1.88 1.18 -1.92
N VAL A 147 1.93 1.32 -3.24
CA VAL A 147 1.23 2.35 -3.99
C VAL A 147 0.10 1.69 -4.77
N TRP A 148 -1.08 2.28 -4.67
CA TRP A 148 -2.29 1.73 -5.28
C TRP A 148 -3.26 2.82 -5.69
N THR A 149 -4.08 2.53 -6.68
CA THR A 149 -5.11 3.44 -7.19
C THR A 149 -6.48 2.98 -6.72
N TYR A 150 -7.26 3.88 -6.12
CA TYR A 150 -8.65 3.63 -5.77
C TYR A 150 -9.57 3.86 -6.98
N ASN A 151 -10.44 2.89 -7.25
CA ASN A 151 -11.43 2.91 -8.31
C ASN A 151 -12.82 2.92 -7.68
N ALA A 152 -13.40 4.12 -7.54
CA ALA A 152 -14.70 4.32 -6.90
C ALA A 152 -15.83 3.55 -7.62
N PRO A 153 -16.48 2.56 -6.97
CA PRO A 153 -17.50 1.74 -7.61
C PRO A 153 -18.77 2.52 -8.01
N ALA A 154 -19.21 3.47 -7.17
CA ALA A 154 -20.35 4.34 -7.49
C ALA A 154 -19.96 5.54 -8.36
N GLY A 155 -18.66 5.78 -8.56
CA GLY A 155 -18.13 6.84 -9.41
C GLY A 155 -18.32 8.26 -8.86
N ILE A 156 -18.60 8.41 -7.55
CA ILE A 156 -18.74 9.72 -6.92
C ILE A 156 -17.37 10.34 -6.65
N PHE A 157 -16.40 9.52 -6.28
CA PHE A 157 -15.03 9.99 -6.06
C PHE A 157 -14.22 10.10 -7.35
N PRO A 158 -13.20 10.98 -7.39
CA PRO A 158 -12.36 11.17 -8.55
C PRO A 158 -11.74 9.85 -9.03
N LYS A 159 -11.76 9.64 -10.35
CA LYS A 159 -11.01 8.55 -10.97
C LYS A 159 -9.51 8.83 -10.80
N ASN A 160 -8.73 7.78 -10.52
CA ASN A 160 -7.28 7.83 -10.35
C ASN A 160 -6.78 8.44 -9.03
N MET A 161 -7.51 8.29 -7.93
CA MET A 161 -6.98 8.65 -6.62
C MET A 161 -5.88 7.66 -6.24
N ILE A 162 -4.63 8.14 -6.20
CA ILE A 162 -3.46 7.34 -5.83
C ILE A 162 -3.24 7.48 -4.33
N LEU A 163 -3.15 6.33 -3.66
CA LEU A 163 -2.84 6.24 -2.25
C LEU A 163 -1.53 5.49 -2.07
N SER A 164 -0.87 5.76 -0.95
CA SER A 164 0.28 4.98 -0.51
C SER A 164 0.16 4.62 0.97
N ASP A 165 0.67 3.44 1.28
CA ASP A 165 0.82 2.89 2.62
C ASP A 165 2.26 2.46 2.81
N TYR A 166 2.77 2.58 4.02
CA TYR A 166 4.10 2.08 4.33
C TYR A 166 4.18 1.58 5.77
N SER A 167 5.15 0.71 6.00
CA SER A 167 5.54 0.25 7.33
C SER A 167 7.04 0.02 7.35
N VAL A 168 7.67 0.24 8.50
CA VAL A 168 9.11 0.04 8.70
C VAL A 168 9.31 -0.90 9.87
N MET A 169 10.23 -1.85 9.71
CA MET A 169 10.72 -2.70 10.80
C MET A 169 12.24 -2.79 10.79
N LYS A 170 12.86 -2.89 11.97
CA LYS A 170 14.29 -3.19 12.05
C LYS A 170 14.53 -4.65 11.69
N ALA A 171 15.58 -4.89 10.91
CA ALA A 171 16.00 -6.25 10.57
C ALA A 171 16.24 -7.09 11.84
N ALA A 172 15.85 -8.35 11.80
CA ALA A 172 15.96 -9.25 12.94
C ALA A 172 17.43 -9.46 13.29
N PRO A 173 17.82 -9.26 14.57
CA PRO A 173 19.21 -9.37 14.97
C PRO A 173 19.68 -10.83 14.92
N ILE A 174 20.88 -11.03 14.43
CA ILE A 174 21.59 -12.30 14.57
C ILE A 174 22.72 -12.14 15.57
N LEU A 175 22.80 -13.07 16.53
CA LEU A 175 23.94 -13.21 17.41
C LEU A 175 24.95 -14.08 16.68
N GLY A 176 25.99 -13.45 16.13
CA GLY A 176 27.17 -14.15 15.63
C GLY A 176 28.04 -14.66 16.77
#